data_AF-A0A0F4QFI7-F1
#
_entry.id   AF-A0A0F4QFI7-F1
#
_cell.length_a   1.000
_cell.length_b   1.000
_cell.length_c   1.000
_cell.angle_alpha   90.00
_cell.angle_beta   90.00
_cell.angle_gamma   90.00
#
_symmetry.space_group_name_H-M   'P 1'
#
loop_
_entity.id
_entity.type
_entity.pdbx_description
1 polymer ?
#
loop_
_entity_poly.entity_id
_entity_poly.type
_entity_poly.pdbx_seq_one_letter_code
_entity_poly.pdbx_strand_id
1 'polypeptide(L)'
;MRRFLVFVSLLLIACSPSWEESPYEVYYIDGTKTLGYSLGEGGYIGRIDEPVNITANEKFISVYACPYKACGFYYIDKIKDHKFAEHDEFVFGPYTNEQFIRLVKKLGLPSISSE
;
A
#
# COMPACT_ATOMS: atom_id res chain seq x y z
N MET A 1 -10.37 -35.83 -12.60
CA MET A 1 -9.25 -34.97 -13.06
C MET A 1 -9.65 -33.50 -13.21
N ARG A 2 -10.71 -33.14 -13.96
CA ARG A 2 -11.16 -31.73 -14.11
C ARG A 2 -11.52 -31.02 -12.79
N ARG A 3 -12.17 -31.71 -11.84
CA ARG A 3 -12.54 -31.12 -10.53
C ARG A 3 -11.35 -30.87 -9.60
N PHE A 4 -10.29 -31.66 -9.72
CA PHE A 4 -9.06 -31.51 -8.92
C PHE A 4 -8.24 -30.29 -9.39
N LEU A 5 -8.20 -30.06 -10.71
CA LEU A 5 -7.57 -28.87 -11.30
C LEU A 5 -8.21 -27.56 -10.82
N VAL A 6 -9.54 -27.54 -10.66
CA VAL A 6 -10.26 -26.36 -10.16
C VAL A 6 -9.89 -26.04 -8.71
N PHE A 7 -9.73 -27.05 -7.85
CA PHE A 7 -9.31 -26.84 -6.46
C PHE A 7 -7.86 -26.34 -6.34
N VAL A 8 -6.95 -26.85 -7.17
CA VAL A 8 -5.55 -26.39 -7.18
C VAL A 8 -5.45 -24.93 -7.68
N SER A 9 -6.25 -24.54 -8.67
CA SER A 9 -6.27 -23.15 -9.14
C SER A 9 -6.79 -22.16 -8.10
N LEU A 10 -7.67 -22.59 -7.18
CA LEU A 10 -8.20 -21.75 -6.09
C LEU A 10 -7.16 -21.50 -4.98
N LEU A 11 -6.24 -22.45 -4.75
CA LEU A 11 -5.19 -22.32 -3.73
C LEU A 11 -4.07 -21.37 -4.14
N LEU A 12 -3.83 -21.21 -5.45
CA LEU A 12 -2.76 -20.34 -5.97
C LEU A 12 -3.08 -18.84 -5.88
N ILE A 13 -4.36 -18.46 -5.79
CA ILE A 13 -4.81 -17.05 -5.68
C ILE A 13 -4.51 -16.47 -4.28
N ALA A 14 -4.32 -17.33 -3.28
CA ALA A 14 -4.03 -16.90 -1.91
C ALA A 14 -2.59 -16.39 -1.72
N CYS A 15 -1.71 -16.60 -2.71
CA CYS A 15 -0.28 -16.24 -2.60
C CYS A 15 0.08 -14.95 -3.35
N SER A 16 -0.88 -14.33 -4.06
CA SER A 16 -0.64 -13.07 -4.79
C SER A 16 -0.90 -11.85 -3.91
N PRO A 17 -0.21 -10.72 -4.16
CA PRO A 17 -0.48 -9.47 -3.46
C PRO A 17 -1.93 -9.03 -3.70
N SER A 18 -2.52 -8.37 -2.70
CA SER A 18 -3.86 -7.77 -2.88
C SER A 18 -3.84 -6.48 -3.70
N TRP A 19 -2.67 -5.86 -3.83
CA TRP A 19 -2.37 -4.72 -4.68
C TRP A 19 -0.86 -4.67 -4.93
N GLU A 20 -0.45 -4.32 -6.14
CA GLU A 20 0.96 -4.27 -6.54
C GLU A 20 1.23 -3.15 -7.54
N GLU A 21 2.31 -2.41 -7.28
CA GLU A 21 3.00 -1.55 -8.23
C GLU A 21 4.49 -1.57 -7.88
N SER A 22 5.27 -2.44 -8.54
CA SER A 22 6.68 -2.66 -8.23
C SER A 22 7.46 -1.35 -8.00
N PRO A 23 8.18 -1.20 -6.86
CA PRO A 23 8.49 -2.22 -5.86
C PRO A 23 7.49 -2.31 -4.69
N TYR A 24 6.32 -1.69 -4.77
CA TYR A 24 5.35 -1.62 -3.69
C TYR A 24 4.28 -2.72 -3.82
N GLU A 25 4.04 -3.42 -2.73
CA GLU A 25 3.10 -4.53 -2.71
C GLU A 25 2.34 -4.57 -1.38
N VAL A 26 1.08 -5.00 -1.42
CA VAL A 26 0.29 -5.23 -0.20
C VAL A 26 0.27 -6.71 0.17
N TYR A 27 0.91 -7.02 1.29
CA TYR A 27 1.05 -8.36 1.87
C TYR A 27 0.72 -8.37 3.36
N TYR A 28 0.65 -9.58 3.92
CA TYR A 28 0.61 -9.74 5.37
C TYR A 28 2.02 -9.80 5.94
N ILE A 29 2.37 -8.83 6.79
CA ILE A 29 3.62 -8.79 7.56
C ILE A 29 3.22 -8.98 9.02
N ASP A 30 3.72 -10.04 9.66
CA ASP A 30 3.41 -10.39 11.05
C ASP A 30 1.90 -10.43 11.39
N GLY A 31 1.08 -10.87 10.43
CA GLY A 31 -0.38 -10.97 10.56
C GLY A 31 -1.14 -9.67 10.28
N THR A 32 -0.45 -8.57 9.98
CA THR A 32 -1.04 -7.28 9.61
C THR A 32 -0.99 -7.10 8.09
N LYS A 33 -2.11 -6.72 7.47
CA LYS A 33 -2.13 -6.36 6.04
C LYS A 33 -1.41 -5.03 5.89
N THR A 34 -0.30 -5.00 5.18
CA THR A 34 0.60 -3.85 5.12
C THR A 34 1.00 -3.58 3.67
N LEU A 35 0.92 -2.31 3.25
CA LEU A 35 1.61 -1.83 2.07
C LEU A 35 3.10 -1.74 2.39
N GLY A 36 3.92 -2.51 1.70
CA GLY A 36 5.35 -2.59 1.92
C GLY A 36 6.16 -2.34 0.64
N TYR A 37 7.44 -2.03 0.84
CA TYR A 37 8.46 -2.00 -0.19
C TYR A 37 9.10 -3.38 -0.28
N SER A 38 8.98 -4.03 -1.45
CA SER A 38 9.54 -5.34 -1.75
C SER A 38 11.06 -5.28 -1.89
N LEU A 39 11.75 -6.15 -1.16
CA LEU A 39 13.20 -6.36 -1.25
C LEU A 39 13.55 -7.52 -2.22
N GLY A 40 12.53 -8.20 -2.75
CA GLY A 40 12.69 -9.49 -3.44
C GLY A 40 12.74 -10.68 -2.47
N GLU A 41 12.63 -11.89 -3.02
CA GLU A 41 12.71 -13.16 -2.26
C GLU A 41 11.73 -13.26 -1.07
N GLY A 42 10.59 -12.56 -1.15
CA GLY A 42 9.58 -12.50 -0.08
C GLY A 42 9.94 -11.62 1.11
N GLY A 43 11.02 -10.83 1.03
CA GLY A 43 11.36 -9.82 2.02
C GLY A 43 10.65 -8.49 1.73
N TYR A 44 10.10 -7.86 2.77
CA TYR A 44 9.41 -6.57 2.67
C TYR A 44 9.81 -5.65 3.81
N ILE A 45 9.85 -4.35 3.54
CA ILE A 45 9.85 -3.32 4.59
C ILE A 45 8.48 -2.65 4.55
N GLY A 46 7.74 -2.72 5.66
CA GLY A 46 6.43 -2.07 5.74
C GLY A 46 6.52 -0.57 5.45
N ARG A 47 5.40 0.03 5.04
CA ARG A 47 5.22 1.49 4.91
C ARG A 47 3.92 1.96 5.56
N ILE A 48 2.80 1.31 5.24
CA ILE A 48 1.49 1.69 5.76
C ILE A 48 0.70 0.44 6.12
N ASP A 49 0.36 0.31 7.39
CA ASP A 49 -0.47 -0.77 7.90
C ASP A 49 -1.96 -0.53 7.63
N GLU A 50 -2.69 -1.63 7.42
CA GLU A 50 -4.14 -1.69 7.21
C GLU A 50 -4.64 -0.77 6.07
N PRO A 51 -4.07 -0.85 4.85
CA PRO A 51 -4.55 -0.07 3.72
C PRO A 51 -5.93 -0.54 3.27
N VAL A 52 -6.84 0.43 3.12
CA VAL A 52 -8.22 0.24 2.68
C VAL A 52 -8.33 0.54 1.18
N ASN A 53 -7.80 1.70 0.75
CA ASN A 53 -7.80 2.12 -0.65
C ASN A 53 -6.40 2.60 -1.02
N ILE A 54 -5.96 2.35 -2.26
CA ILE A 54 -4.65 2.72 -2.78
C ILE A 54 -4.82 3.22 -4.22
N THR A 55 -4.19 4.35 -4.54
CA THR A 55 -4.08 4.86 -5.90
C THR A 55 -2.70 5.42 -6.12
N ALA A 56 -2.11 5.16 -7.28
CA ALA A 56 -0.76 5.57 -7.59
C ALA A 56 -0.69 6.31 -8.93
N ASN A 57 0.31 7.19 -9.05
CA ASN A 57 0.76 7.78 -10.31
C ASN A 57 2.28 7.64 -10.38
N GLU A 58 2.94 8.17 -11.41
CA GLU A 58 4.40 8.01 -11.58
C GLU A 58 5.26 8.44 -10.37
N LYS A 59 4.83 9.43 -9.58
CA LYS A 59 5.64 10.02 -8.51
C LYS A 59 5.17 9.65 -7.11
N PHE A 60 3.88 9.41 -6.94
CA PHE A 60 3.27 9.28 -5.63
C PHE A 60 2.34 8.08 -5.54
N ILE A 61 2.24 7.51 -4.35
CA ILE A 61 1.18 6.59 -3.94
C ILE A 61 0.34 7.33 -2.91
N SER A 62 -0.98 7.35 -3.08
CA SER A 62 -1.94 7.84 -2.11
C SER A 62 -2.68 6.67 -1.50
N VAL A 63 -2.84 6.70 -0.18
CA VAL A 63 -3.41 5.59 0.58
C VAL A 63 -4.41 6.13 1.58
N TYR A 64 -5.58 5.52 1.65
CA TYR A 64 -6.45 5.61 2.81
C TYR A 64 -6.26 4.33 3.63
N ALA A 65 -5.87 4.48 4.89
CA ALA A 65 -5.54 3.37 5.77
C ALA A 65 -6.09 3.60 7.17
N CYS A 66 -6.31 2.51 7.92
CA CYS A 66 -6.93 2.54 9.25
C CYS A 66 -6.11 1.86 10.35
N PRO A 67 -4.79 2.09 10.46
CA PRO A 67 -3.93 1.40 11.42
C PRO A 67 -4.47 1.57 12.85
N TYR A 68 -4.62 0.46 13.56
CA TYR A 68 -5.08 0.44 14.96
C TYR A 68 -6.43 1.16 15.17
N LYS A 69 -7.34 1.06 14.19
CA LYS A 69 -8.68 1.67 14.19
C LYS A 69 -8.69 3.21 14.07
N ALA A 70 -7.56 3.83 13.75
CA ALA A 70 -7.47 5.25 13.46
C ALA A 70 -7.25 5.45 11.96
N CYS A 71 -8.26 6.00 11.26
CA CYS A 71 -8.20 6.17 9.82
C CYS A 71 -7.63 7.53 9.40
N GLY A 72 -6.86 7.52 8.32
CA GLY A 72 -6.26 8.72 7.76
C GLY A 72 -5.81 8.54 6.33
N PHE A 73 -5.53 9.67 5.69
CA PHE A 73 -4.94 9.71 4.37
C PHE A 73 -3.43 9.84 4.47
N TYR A 74 -2.73 9.09 3.63
CA TYR A 74 -1.27 9.05 3.57
C TYR A 74 -0.83 9.22 2.13
N TYR A 75 0.41 9.65 1.94
CA TYR A 75 1.07 9.49 0.65
C TYR A 75 2.53 9.07 0.82
N ILE A 76 3.06 8.40 -0.20
CA ILE A 76 4.47 8.02 -0.33
C ILE A 76 5.06 8.77 -1.52
N ASP A 77 6.21 9.39 -1.34
CA ASP A 77 7.02 9.98 -2.42
C ASP A 77 7.97 8.91 -2.97
N LYS A 78 7.61 8.32 -4.12
CA LYS A 78 8.36 7.21 -4.72
C LYS A 78 9.76 7.60 -5.18
N ILE A 79 10.01 8.88 -5.41
CA ILE A 79 11.31 9.37 -5.87
C ILE A 79 12.30 9.38 -4.71
N LYS A 80 11.81 9.63 -3.49
CA LYS A 80 12.63 9.75 -2.29
C LYS A 80 12.73 8.44 -1.50
N ASP A 81 11.67 7.64 -1.51
CA ASP A 81 11.67 6.34 -0.85
C ASP A 81 12.68 5.38 -1.50
N HIS A 82 13.23 4.49 -0.69
CA HIS A 82 14.17 3.46 -1.12
C HIS A 82 14.12 2.26 -0.17
N LYS A 83 14.66 1.14 -0.65
CA LYS A 83 14.72 -0.15 0.05
C LYS A 83 15.46 -0.18 1.41
N PHE A 84 16.03 0.94 1.85
CA PHE A 84 16.74 1.07 3.13
C PHE A 84 16.18 2.22 3.96
N ALA A 85 15.13 2.88 3.49
CA ALA A 85 14.48 3.93 4.24
C ALA A 85 13.77 3.29 5.42
N GLU A 86 13.83 3.99 6.55
CA GLU A 86 13.04 3.64 7.70
C GLU A 86 11.55 3.70 7.34
N HIS A 87 10.74 2.92 8.05
CA HIS A 87 9.32 2.71 7.77
C HIS A 87 8.53 4.01 7.56
N ASP A 88 8.87 5.07 8.29
CA ASP A 88 8.15 6.34 8.36
C ASP A 88 8.85 7.51 7.65
N GLU A 89 10.08 7.33 7.16
CA GLU A 89 10.90 8.44 6.64
C GLU A 89 10.25 9.14 5.42
N PHE A 90 9.58 8.36 4.57
CA PHE A 90 8.93 8.84 3.34
C PHE A 90 7.44 8.52 3.28
N VAL A 91 6.85 8.19 4.42
CA VAL A 91 5.41 8.00 4.58
C VAL A 91 4.84 9.23 5.25
N PHE A 92 4.04 9.99 4.52
CA PHE A 92 3.51 11.26 4.99
C PHE A 92 2.05 11.10 5.38
N GLY A 93 1.74 11.29 6.67
CA GLY A 93 0.38 11.21 7.22
C GLY A 93 0.40 10.81 8.70
N PRO A 94 -0.76 10.51 9.31
CA PRO A 94 -2.10 10.63 8.72
C PRO A 94 -2.53 12.08 8.50
N TYR A 95 -3.27 12.31 7.43
CA TYR A 95 -3.96 13.57 7.12
C TYR A 95 -5.48 13.39 7.23
N THR A 96 -6.15 14.46 7.62
CA THR A 96 -7.60 14.61 7.42
C THR A 96 -7.94 14.76 5.93
N ASN A 97 -9.19 14.52 5.58
CA ASN A 97 -9.66 14.71 4.20
C ASN A 97 -9.38 16.13 3.69
N GLU A 98 -9.64 17.19 4.47
CA GLU A 98 -9.40 18.56 4.01
C GLU A 98 -7.90 18.88 3.84
N GLN A 99 -7.05 18.32 4.70
CA GLN A 99 -5.59 18.42 4.52
C GLN A 99 -5.14 17.71 3.25
N PHE A 100 -5.64 16.49 3.02
CA PHE A 100 -5.25 15.67 1.88
C PHE A 100 -5.69 16.27 0.55
N ILE A 101 -6.92 16.78 0.44
CA ILE A 101 -7.41 17.46 -0.77
C ILE A 101 -6.54 18.67 -1.14
N ARG A 102 -6.01 19.40 -0.15
CA ARG A 102 -5.07 20.50 -0.39
C ARG A 102 -3.73 19.99 -0.93
N LEU A 103 -3.24 18.88 -0.41
CA LEU A 103 -2.00 18.25 -0.88
C LEU A 103 -2.15 17.68 -2.30
N VAL A 104 -3.28 17.03 -2.61
CA VAL A 104 -3.65 16.57 -3.96
C VAL A 104 -3.49 17.71 -4.97
N LYS A 105 -4.06 18.88 -4.69
CA LYS A 105 -3.96 20.06 -5.57
C LYS A 105 -2.54 20.64 -5.63
N LYS A 106 -1.82 20.68 -4.50
CA LYS A 106 -0.50 21.32 -4.39
C LYS A 106 0.62 20.49 -5.02
N LEU A 107 0.59 19.18 -4.85
CA LEU A 107 1.66 18.26 -5.22
C LEU A 107 1.32 17.38 -6.43
N GLY A 108 0.05 17.34 -6.84
CA GLY A 108 -0.41 16.41 -7.88
C GLY A 108 -0.49 14.97 -7.38
N LEU A 109 -0.90 14.77 -6.12
CA LEU A 109 -1.12 13.42 -5.59
C LEU A 109 -2.30 12.76 -6.33
N PRO A 110 -2.28 11.44 -6.56
CA PRO A 110 -3.45 10.74 -7.07
C PRO A 110 -4.62 10.87 -6.08
N SER A 111 -5.80 11.25 -6.58
CA SER A 111 -6.99 11.41 -5.74
C SER A 111 -7.48 10.05 -5.24
N ILE A 112 -7.93 10.00 -3.99
CA ILE A 112 -8.42 8.78 -3.34
C ILE A 112 -9.56 9.12 -2.37
N SER A 113 -10.51 8.20 -2.20
CA SER A 113 -11.64 8.27 -1.27
C SER A 113 -11.38 7.45 0.00
N SER A 114 -12.09 7.80 1.08
CA SER A 114 -12.22 6.95 2.27
C SER A 114 -13.23 5.81 2.11
N GLU A 115 -13.98 5.83 1.00
CA GLU A 115 -14.95 4.81 0.57
C GLU A 115 -14.32 3.82 -0.41
#